data_AF-A0AAN7NXZ3-F1
#
_entry.id   AF-A0AAN7NXZ3-F1
#
_cell.length_a   1.000
_cell.length_b   1.000
_cell.length_c   1.000
_cell.angle_alpha   90.00
_cell.angle_beta   90.00
_cell.angle_gamma   90.00
#
_symmetry.space_group_name_H-M   'P 1'
#
loop_
_entity.id
_entity.type
_entity.pdbx_description
1 polymer ?
#
loop_
_entity_poly.entity_id
_entity_poly.type
_entity_poly.pdbx_seq_one_letter_code
_entity_poly.pdbx_strand_id
1 'polypeptide(L)'
;MDEELSCTPPEIREIAQNTISNLIPTKSKHVYDKQYIKFEKWCREKKVTKITENALLAYFELQRHNYKSSTLWSMYSMLRCSLNLHQNVDISKFNKLHALLKQASVGYVPKKSKILEEDNINKFINEADNELYLAMKVNAILFWIQYNRRVLYPDGQEFSNINQLRHHLYNRMMVKQSAASLMELLNLPPTKATTEQHSLRVYLQVKQPPLCCTTITVF
;
A
#
# COMPACT_ATOMS: atom_id res chain seq x y z
N MET A 1 -18.47 -26.81 -34.99
CA MET A 1 -17.98 -25.60 -34.29
C MET A 1 -17.17 -24.79 -35.30
N ASP A 2 -17.70 -24.66 -36.53
CA ASP A 2 -16.91 -24.39 -37.74
C ASP A 2 -17.53 -23.28 -38.62
N GLU A 3 -18.64 -22.70 -38.16
CA GLU A 3 -19.43 -21.72 -38.92
C GLU A 3 -18.90 -20.29 -38.77
N GLU A 4 -18.14 -20.00 -37.70
CA GLU A 4 -17.57 -18.68 -37.41
C GLU A 4 -16.26 -18.42 -38.18
N LEU A 5 -15.60 -19.49 -38.67
CA LEU A 5 -14.29 -19.42 -39.32
C LEU A 5 -14.35 -18.98 -40.79
N SER A 6 -15.49 -19.12 -41.47
CA SER A 6 -15.64 -18.82 -42.90
C SER A 6 -16.03 -17.37 -43.17
N CYS A 7 -16.58 -16.67 -42.18
CA CYS A 7 -17.08 -15.30 -42.32
C CYS A 7 -16.07 -14.22 -41.92
N THR A 8 -14.90 -14.61 -41.40
CA THR A 8 -13.91 -13.66 -40.86
C THR A 8 -12.64 -13.64 -41.73
N PRO A 9 -12.28 -12.51 -42.36
CA PRO A 9 -11.06 -12.40 -43.16
C PRO A 9 -9.79 -12.74 -42.35
N PRO A 10 -8.72 -13.25 -43.00
CA PRO A 10 -7.50 -13.70 -42.31
C PRO A 10 -6.85 -12.62 -41.42
N GLU A 11 -6.84 -11.36 -41.88
CA GLU A 11 -6.28 -10.22 -41.14
C GLU A 11 -7.06 -9.94 -39.84
N ILE A 12 -8.39 -9.96 -39.91
CA ILE A 12 -9.26 -9.76 -38.74
C ILE A 12 -9.13 -10.94 -37.77
N ARG A 13 -8.95 -12.17 -38.29
CA ARG A 13 -8.72 -13.36 -37.47
C ARG A 13 -7.41 -13.27 -36.69
N GLU A 14 -6.34 -12.77 -37.32
CA GLU A 14 -5.05 -12.59 -36.65
C GLU A 14 -5.15 -11.56 -35.51
N ILE A 15 -5.84 -10.44 -35.73
CA ILE A 15 -6.13 -9.44 -34.70
C ILE A 15 -6.93 -10.07 -33.54
N ALA A 16 -7.95 -10.87 -33.85
CA ALA A 16 -8.74 -11.57 -32.85
C ALA A 16 -7.91 -12.57 -32.05
N GLN A 17 -7.07 -13.39 -32.69
CA GLN A 17 -6.19 -14.36 -32.03
C GLN A 17 -5.14 -13.68 -31.14
N ASN A 18 -4.53 -12.59 -31.62
CA ASN A 18 -3.62 -11.75 -30.83
C ASN A 18 -4.32 -11.08 -29.65
N THR A 19 -5.59 -10.71 -29.81
CA THR A 19 -6.39 -10.18 -28.70
C THR A 19 -6.67 -11.27 -27.67
N ILE A 20 -7.07 -12.46 -28.12
CA ILE A 20 -7.36 -13.63 -27.25
C ILE A 20 -6.13 -14.04 -26.46
N SER A 21 -4.95 -14.07 -27.08
CA SER A 21 -3.69 -14.45 -26.41
C SER A 21 -3.27 -13.47 -25.31
N ASN A 22 -3.74 -12.21 -25.39
CA ASN A 22 -3.50 -11.13 -24.44
C ASN A 22 -4.65 -10.90 -23.43
N LEU A 23 -5.74 -11.67 -23.48
CA LEU A 23 -6.86 -11.54 -22.53
C LEU A 23 -6.46 -11.86 -21.08
N ILE A 24 -5.49 -12.76 -20.89
CA ILE A 24 -4.88 -12.99 -19.59
C ILE A 24 -3.61 -12.14 -19.51
N PRO A 25 -3.44 -11.29 -18.47
CA PRO A 25 -2.24 -10.49 -18.32
C PRO A 25 -0.98 -11.35 -18.30
N THR A 26 0.01 -11.01 -19.13
CA THR A 26 1.24 -11.80 -19.35
C THR A 26 1.95 -12.12 -18.04
N LYS A 27 2.00 -11.18 -17.10
CA LYS A 27 2.62 -11.34 -15.78
C LYS A 27 2.00 -12.48 -14.95
N SER A 28 0.69 -12.67 -15.05
CA SER A 28 -0.06 -13.66 -14.26
C SER A 28 -0.41 -14.93 -15.03
N LYS A 29 -0.14 -15.00 -16.33
CA LYS A 29 -0.54 -16.12 -17.21
C LYS A 29 -0.18 -17.50 -16.65
N HIS A 30 1.07 -17.66 -16.19
CA HIS A 30 1.54 -18.90 -15.58
C HIS A 30 0.69 -19.39 -14.39
N VAL A 31 0.08 -18.48 -13.62
CA VAL A 31 -0.77 -18.84 -12.47
C VAL A 31 -2.10 -19.41 -12.96
N TYR A 32 -2.70 -18.81 -14.00
CA TYR A 32 -3.93 -19.28 -14.63
C TYR A 32 -3.71 -20.66 -15.26
N ASP A 33 -2.64 -20.82 -16.03
CA ASP A 33 -2.30 -22.07 -16.70
C ASP A 33 -2.09 -23.19 -15.67
N LYS A 34 -1.36 -22.90 -14.58
CA LYS A 34 -1.14 -23.86 -13.49
C LYS A 34 -2.45 -24.31 -12.84
N GLN A 35 -3.37 -23.37 -12.59
CA GLN A 35 -4.67 -23.68 -12.00
C GLN A 35 -5.53 -24.52 -12.95
N TYR A 36 -5.51 -24.20 -14.24
CA TYR A 36 -6.22 -24.94 -15.28
C TYR A 36 -5.70 -26.38 -15.43
N ILE A 37 -4.37 -26.56 -15.52
CA ILE A 37 -3.73 -27.88 -15.57
C ILE A 37 -4.07 -28.73 -14.34
N LYS A 38 -4.10 -28.10 -13.14
CA LYS A 38 -4.51 -28.79 -11.91
C LYS A 38 -5.94 -29.32 -12.00
N PHE A 39 -6.85 -28.52 -12.55
CA PHE A 39 -8.23 -28.91 -12.77
C PHE A 39 -8.37 -30.00 -13.84
N GLU A 40 -7.70 -29.87 -14.98
CA GLU A 40 -7.70 -30.92 -16.02
C GLU A 40 -7.15 -32.26 -15.50
N LYS A 41 -6.10 -32.23 -14.68
CA LYS A 41 -5.59 -33.44 -14.01
C LYS A 41 -6.68 -34.11 -13.17
N TRP A 42 -7.40 -33.33 -12.37
CA TRP A 42 -8.50 -33.85 -11.57
C TRP A 42 -9.64 -34.42 -12.45
N CYS A 43 -9.97 -33.74 -13.56
CA CYS A 43 -10.97 -34.25 -14.52
C CYS A 43 -10.55 -35.61 -15.11
N ARG A 44 -9.28 -35.78 -15.48
CA ARG A 44 -8.74 -37.06 -15.95
C ARG A 44 -8.83 -38.15 -14.89
N GLU A 45 -8.40 -37.86 -13.67
CA GLU A 45 -8.45 -38.80 -12.53
C GLU A 45 -9.87 -39.25 -12.20
N LYS A 46 -10.85 -38.34 -12.29
CA LYS A 46 -12.27 -38.61 -12.01
C LYS A 46 -13.08 -38.99 -13.25
N LYS A 47 -12.42 -39.16 -14.40
CA LYS A 47 -13.04 -39.51 -15.70
C LYS A 47 -14.19 -38.57 -16.08
N VAL A 48 -14.06 -37.29 -15.78
CA VAL A 48 -15.03 -36.25 -16.15
C VAL A 48 -14.87 -35.97 -17.65
N THR A 49 -15.85 -36.40 -18.45
CA THR A 49 -15.84 -36.24 -19.92
C THR A 49 -16.34 -34.87 -20.36
N LYS A 50 -17.26 -34.26 -19.60
CA LYS A 50 -17.83 -32.95 -19.89
C LYS A 50 -17.84 -32.07 -18.65
N ILE A 51 -17.41 -30.83 -18.81
CA ILE A 51 -17.48 -29.82 -17.75
C ILE A 51 -18.94 -29.38 -17.62
N THR A 52 -19.52 -29.71 -16.47
CA THR A 52 -20.87 -29.35 -16.07
C THR A 52 -20.84 -28.66 -14.73
N GLU A 53 -21.94 -27.98 -14.36
CA GLU A 53 -22.07 -27.38 -13.03
C GLU A 53 -21.85 -28.43 -11.91
N ASN A 54 -22.34 -29.67 -12.08
CA ASN A 54 -22.15 -30.76 -11.12
C ASN A 54 -20.67 -31.15 -10.95
N ALA A 55 -19.91 -31.21 -12.05
CA ALA A 55 -18.48 -31.51 -11.99
C ALA A 55 -17.71 -30.43 -11.23
N LEU A 56 -18.04 -29.15 -11.47
CA LEU A 56 -17.42 -28.03 -10.76
C LEU A 56 -17.87 -27.97 -9.30
N LEU A 57 -19.14 -28.24 -9.00
CA LEU A 57 -19.62 -28.36 -7.62
C LEU A 57 -18.82 -29.40 -6.84
N ALA A 58 -18.65 -30.59 -7.39
CA ALA A 58 -17.87 -31.66 -6.77
C ALA A 58 -16.39 -31.25 -6.59
N TYR A 59 -15.79 -30.61 -7.61
CA TYR A 59 -14.43 -30.12 -7.51
C TYR A 59 -14.28 -29.09 -6.39
N PHE A 60 -15.12 -28.05 -6.38
CA PHE A 60 -15.04 -26.96 -5.40
C PHE A 60 -15.42 -27.38 -3.99
N GLU A 61 -16.31 -28.36 -3.83
CA GLU A 61 -16.59 -28.96 -2.52
C GLU A 61 -15.33 -29.63 -1.95
N LEU A 62 -14.59 -30.39 -2.75
CA LEU A 62 -13.30 -30.97 -2.32
C LEU A 62 -12.25 -29.88 -2.03
N GLN A 63 -12.20 -28.81 -2.81
CA GLN A 63 -11.26 -27.71 -2.57
C GLN A 63 -11.63 -26.91 -1.31
N ARG A 64 -12.92 -26.78 -0.98
CA ARG A 64 -13.40 -25.99 0.15
C ARG A 64 -12.81 -26.42 1.49
N HIS A 65 -12.59 -27.72 1.67
CA HIS A 65 -11.99 -28.28 2.88
C HIS A 65 -10.48 -28.00 3.00
N ASN A 66 -9.82 -27.67 1.89
CA ASN A 66 -8.37 -27.48 1.83
C ASN A 66 -7.94 -26.02 1.74
N TYR A 67 -8.83 -25.11 1.33
CA TYR A 67 -8.50 -23.73 1.01
C TYR A 67 -9.43 -22.72 1.68
N LYS A 68 -8.88 -21.53 1.98
CA LYS A 68 -9.66 -20.40 2.47
C LYS A 68 -10.59 -19.86 1.38
N SER A 69 -11.67 -19.21 1.80
CA SER A 69 -12.69 -18.65 0.92
C SER A 69 -12.10 -17.70 -0.14
N SER A 70 -11.16 -16.83 0.24
CA SER A 70 -10.49 -15.93 -0.71
C SER A 70 -9.74 -16.70 -1.81
N THR A 71 -9.05 -17.78 -1.45
CA THR A 71 -8.33 -18.62 -2.39
C THR A 71 -9.28 -19.38 -3.31
N LEU A 72 -10.40 -19.89 -2.79
CA LEU A 72 -11.46 -20.54 -3.59
C LEU A 72 -12.03 -19.58 -4.63
N TRP A 73 -12.32 -18.33 -4.25
CA TRP A 73 -12.77 -17.30 -5.19
C TRP A 73 -11.70 -16.98 -6.24
N SER A 74 -10.43 -16.92 -5.88
CA SER A 74 -9.34 -16.78 -6.86
C SER A 74 -9.26 -17.96 -7.82
N MET A 75 -9.39 -19.19 -7.33
CA MET A 75 -9.42 -20.41 -8.15
C MET A 75 -10.59 -20.39 -9.12
N TYR A 76 -11.79 -20.01 -8.64
CA TYR A 76 -12.96 -19.82 -9.48
C TYR A 76 -12.72 -18.79 -10.59
N SER A 77 -12.19 -17.61 -10.27
CA SER A 77 -11.92 -16.57 -11.26
C SER A 77 -10.90 -17.02 -12.31
N MET A 78 -9.85 -17.74 -11.89
CA MET A 78 -8.88 -18.30 -12.82
C MET A 78 -9.51 -19.34 -13.76
N LEU A 79 -10.26 -20.30 -13.19
CA LEU A 79 -10.96 -21.31 -13.99
C LEU A 79 -12.02 -20.70 -14.91
N ARG A 80 -12.74 -19.66 -14.47
CA ARG A 80 -13.70 -18.94 -15.32
C ARG A 80 -13.05 -18.40 -16.57
N CYS A 81 -11.90 -17.75 -16.42
CA CYS A 81 -11.17 -17.20 -17.55
C CYS A 81 -10.62 -18.32 -18.46
N SER A 82 -9.89 -19.28 -17.88
CA SER A 82 -9.26 -20.36 -18.65
C SER A 82 -10.28 -21.26 -19.36
N LEU A 83 -11.39 -21.62 -18.73
CA LEU A 83 -12.42 -22.46 -19.34
C LEU A 83 -13.15 -21.76 -20.48
N ASN A 84 -13.37 -20.46 -20.35
CA ASN A 84 -13.94 -19.66 -21.43
C ASN A 84 -12.98 -19.59 -22.63
N LEU A 85 -11.67 -19.44 -22.39
CA LEU A 85 -10.67 -19.33 -23.45
C LEU A 85 -10.39 -20.67 -24.15
N HIS A 86 -10.25 -21.76 -23.39
CA HIS A 86 -9.82 -23.06 -23.94
C HIS A 86 -10.97 -23.94 -24.43
N GLN A 87 -12.14 -23.86 -23.78
CA GLN A 87 -13.26 -24.78 -24.04
C GLN A 87 -14.58 -24.06 -24.34
N ASN A 88 -14.56 -22.71 -24.39
CA ASN A 88 -15.74 -21.88 -24.56
C ASN A 88 -16.87 -22.20 -23.55
N VAL A 89 -16.48 -22.53 -22.32
CA VAL A 89 -17.42 -22.84 -21.23
C VAL A 89 -17.55 -21.65 -20.29
N ASP A 90 -18.69 -21.00 -20.32
CA ASP A 90 -19.02 -19.91 -19.41
C ASP A 90 -19.61 -20.42 -18.09
N ILE A 91 -18.74 -20.58 -17.09
CA ILE A 91 -19.14 -21.02 -15.74
C ILE A 91 -19.83 -19.94 -14.92
N SER A 92 -19.95 -18.70 -15.42
CA SER A 92 -20.62 -17.62 -14.70
C SER A 92 -22.11 -17.83 -14.54
N LYS A 93 -22.70 -18.65 -15.41
CA LYS A 93 -24.12 -19.04 -15.42
C LYS A 93 -24.44 -20.10 -14.35
N PHE A 94 -23.44 -20.64 -13.66
CA PHE A 94 -23.60 -21.72 -12.67
C PHE A 94 -23.96 -21.17 -11.29
N ASN A 95 -25.25 -20.92 -11.09
CA ASN A 95 -25.80 -20.33 -9.87
C ASN A 95 -25.58 -21.19 -8.62
N LYS A 96 -25.62 -22.53 -8.74
CA LYS A 96 -25.40 -23.43 -7.60
C LYS A 96 -23.93 -23.37 -7.15
N LEU A 97 -23.01 -23.28 -8.11
CA LEU A 97 -21.59 -23.10 -7.82
C LEU A 97 -21.34 -21.78 -7.09
N HIS A 98 -21.98 -20.68 -7.53
CA HIS A 98 -21.90 -19.41 -6.83
C HIS A 98 -22.46 -19.48 -5.41
N ALA A 99 -23.60 -20.15 -5.22
CA ALA A 99 -24.18 -20.35 -3.90
C ALA A 99 -23.22 -21.11 -2.97
N LEU A 100 -22.55 -22.16 -3.47
CA LEU A 100 -21.54 -22.91 -2.72
C LEU A 100 -20.35 -22.02 -2.31
N LEU A 101 -19.80 -21.24 -3.23
CA LEU A 101 -18.68 -20.33 -2.97
C LEU A 101 -19.07 -19.21 -1.99
N LYS A 102 -20.29 -18.69 -2.09
CA LYS A 102 -20.84 -17.72 -1.12
C LYS A 102 -20.98 -18.35 0.26
N GLN A 103 -21.53 -19.56 0.36
CA GLN A 103 -21.63 -20.29 1.62
C GLN A 103 -20.24 -20.54 2.23
N ALA A 104 -19.24 -20.87 1.41
CA ALA A 104 -17.87 -21.03 1.86
C ALA A 104 -17.23 -19.72 2.36
N SER A 105 -17.76 -18.57 1.97
CA SER A 105 -17.31 -17.25 2.44
C SER A 105 -18.01 -16.74 3.70
N VAL A 106 -19.08 -17.41 4.14
CA VAL A 106 -19.78 -17.03 5.39
C VAL A 106 -18.83 -17.18 6.57
N GLY A 107 -18.69 -16.11 7.36
CA GLY A 107 -17.77 -16.08 8.51
C GLY A 107 -16.30 -15.92 8.16
N TYR A 108 -15.93 -15.74 6.88
CA TYR A 108 -14.55 -15.47 6.50
C TYR A 108 -14.12 -14.07 6.96
N VAL A 109 -13.11 -14.03 7.84
CA VAL A 109 -12.45 -12.79 8.25
C VAL A 109 -11.10 -12.68 7.52
N PRO A 110 -10.89 -11.64 6.70
CA PRO A 110 -9.62 -11.42 6.02
C PRO A 110 -8.47 -11.25 7.02
N LYS A 111 -7.39 -12.02 6.83
CA LYS A 111 -6.14 -11.77 7.55
C LYS A 111 -5.53 -10.48 7.01
N LYS A 112 -5.64 -9.39 7.76
CA LYS A 112 -4.94 -8.14 7.46
C LYS A 112 -3.47 -8.29 7.86
N SER A 113 -2.58 -7.64 7.10
CA SER A 113 -1.21 -7.42 7.57
C SER A 113 -1.26 -6.60 8.86
N LYS A 114 -0.29 -6.82 9.77
CA LYS A 114 -0.17 -5.98 10.96
C LYS A 114 -0.03 -4.52 10.51
N ILE A 115 -0.80 -3.64 11.14
CA ILE A 115 -0.63 -2.21 10.92
C ILE A 115 0.71 -1.85 11.56
N LEU A 116 1.57 -1.20 10.78
CA LEU A 116 2.84 -0.72 11.29
C LEU A 116 2.55 0.54 12.12
N GLU A 117 2.49 0.38 13.43
CA GLU A 117 2.24 1.48 14.37
C GLU A 117 3.49 2.35 14.57
N GLU A 118 3.27 3.58 15.06
CA GLU A 118 4.33 4.56 15.32
C GLU A 118 5.43 3.99 16.23
N ASP A 119 5.06 3.28 17.31
CA ASP A 119 6.03 2.66 18.21
C ASP A 119 6.91 1.63 17.52
N ASN A 120 6.35 0.86 16.57
CA ASN A 120 7.13 -0.11 15.80
C ASN A 120 8.12 0.59 14.85
N ILE A 121 7.73 1.74 14.29
CA ILE A 121 8.60 2.57 13.46
C ILE A 121 9.72 3.17 14.32
N ASN A 122 9.37 3.79 15.45
CA ASN A 122 10.34 4.40 16.36
C ASN A 122 11.34 3.36 16.89
N LYS A 123 10.85 2.18 17.27
CA LYS A 123 11.69 1.04 17.66
C LYS A 123 12.66 0.66 16.54
N PHE A 124 12.18 0.53 15.31
CA PHE A 124 13.03 0.23 14.16
C PHE A 124 14.09 1.33 13.91
N ILE A 125 13.71 2.60 13.97
CA ILE A 125 14.62 3.73 13.75
C ILE A 125 15.70 3.80 14.84
N ASN A 126 15.35 3.53 16.09
CA ASN A 126 16.27 3.70 17.22
C ASN A 126 17.14 2.46 17.49
N GLU A 127 16.58 1.26 17.40
CA GLU A 127 17.24 0.03 17.88
C GLU A 127 17.88 -0.80 16.76
N ALA A 128 17.41 -0.69 15.51
CA ALA A 128 17.98 -1.50 14.43
C ALA A 128 19.42 -1.07 14.12
N ASP A 129 20.26 -2.00 13.68
CA ASP A 129 21.66 -1.68 13.34
C ASP A 129 21.75 -0.72 12.15
N ASN A 130 22.56 0.32 12.29
CA ASN A 130 22.79 1.30 11.23
C ASN A 130 23.66 0.71 10.11
N GLU A 131 24.58 -0.22 10.37
CA GLU A 131 25.43 -0.77 9.31
C GLU A 131 24.61 -1.54 8.26
N LEU A 132 23.56 -2.23 8.71
CA LEU A 132 22.69 -3.02 7.85
C LEU A 132 21.48 -2.25 7.33
N TYR A 133 20.91 -1.34 8.13
CA TYR A 133 19.61 -0.73 7.84
C TYR A 133 19.63 0.79 7.64
N LEU A 134 20.79 1.47 7.60
CA LEU A 134 20.87 2.93 7.46
C LEU A 134 20.06 3.44 6.27
N ALA A 135 20.22 2.86 5.09
CA ALA A 135 19.48 3.27 3.90
C ALA A 135 17.96 3.10 4.08
N MET A 136 17.54 2.03 4.75
CA MET A 136 16.13 1.73 5.00
C MET A 136 15.52 2.69 6.04
N LYS A 137 16.27 3.06 7.07
CA LYS A 137 15.88 4.10 8.05
C LYS A 137 15.77 5.48 7.40
N VAL A 138 16.74 5.87 6.57
CA VAL A 138 16.72 7.14 5.85
C VAL A 138 15.52 7.20 4.91
N ASN A 139 15.24 6.13 4.16
CA ASN A 139 14.07 6.06 3.29
C ASN A 139 12.75 6.14 4.06
N ALA A 140 12.64 5.49 5.23
CA ALA A 140 11.46 5.58 6.08
C ALA A 140 11.20 7.02 6.55
N ILE A 141 12.24 7.73 6.96
CA ILE A 141 12.16 9.14 7.39
C ILE A 141 11.77 10.05 6.22
N LEU A 142 12.40 9.90 5.05
CA LEU A 142 12.09 10.68 3.86
C LEU A 142 10.64 10.44 3.38
N PHE A 143 10.20 9.18 3.38
CA PHE A 143 8.82 8.84 3.05
C PHE A 143 7.83 9.45 4.04
N TRP A 144 8.12 9.42 5.34
CA TRP A 144 7.28 10.05 6.36
C TRP A 144 7.19 11.58 6.17
N ILE A 145 8.30 12.25 5.89
CA ILE A 145 8.32 13.70 5.61
C ILE A 145 7.52 14.02 4.35
N GLN A 146 7.68 13.23 3.29
CA GLN A 146 6.96 13.42 2.02
C GLN A 146 5.46 13.13 2.17
N TYR A 147 5.08 12.11 2.92
CA TYR A 147 3.68 11.79 3.20
C TYR A 147 3.01 12.89 4.04
N ASN A 148 3.71 13.41 5.06
CA ASN A 148 3.22 14.48 5.94
C ASN A 148 3.52 15.89 5.42
N ARG A 149 3.95 16.04 4.15
CA ARG A 149 4.40 17.32 3.58
C ARG A 149 3.38 18.45 3.73
N ARG A 150 2.09 18.14 3.53
CA ARG A 150 0.99 19.13 3.65
C ARG A 150 0.76 19.62 5.09
N VAL A 151 1.07 18.80 6.09
CA VAL A 151 0.90 19.14 7.52
C VAL A 151 2.15 19.83 8.06
N LEU A 152 3.33 19.42 7.59
CA LEU A 152 4.61 19.96 8.04
C LEU A 152 4.96 21.30 7.36
N TYR A 153 4.52 21.52 6.13
CA TYR A 153 4.83 22.71 5.31
C TYR A 153 3.56 23.32 4.73
N PRO A 154 2.71 23.95 5.55
CA PRO A 154 1.49 24.60 5.09
C PRO A 154 1.78 25.77 4.12
N ASP A 155 2.93 26.42 4.27
CA ASP A 155 3.29 27.64 3.54
C ASP A 155 4.03 27.38 2.21
N GLY A 156 4.08 26.12 1.75
CA GLY A 156 4.61 25.79 0.41
C GLY A 156 6.13 25.98 0.23
N GLN A 157 6.89 26.13 1.31
CA GLN A 157 8.33 26.38 1.24
C GLN A 157 9.09 25.18 0.64
N GLU A 158 9.74 25.39 -0.51
CA GLU A 158 10.65 24.41 -1.11
C GLU A 158 12.03 24.46 -0.44
N PHE A 159 12.52 23.31 -0.01
CA PHE A 159 13.89 23.17 0.51
C PHE A 159 14.76 22.63 -0.60
N SER A 160 15.76 23.41 -1.02
CA SER A 160 16.65 23.05 -2.12
C SER A 160 17.62 21.93 -1.75
N ASN A 161 17.83 21.65 -0.46
CA ASN A 161 18.71 20.58 0.02
C ASN A 161 18.28 20.03 1.39
N ILE A 162 18.56 18.74 1.63
CA ILE A 162 18.40 18.00 2.89
C ILE A 162 19.00 18.73 4.10
N ASN A 163 20.12 19.44 3.93
CA ASN A 163 20.73 20.21 5.03
C ASN A 163 19.86 21.37 5.51
N GLN A 164 19.17 22.07 4.60
CA GLN A 164 18.24 23.15 4.93
C GLN A 164 16.99 22.59 5.62
N LEU A 165 16.50 21.45 5.13
CA LEU A 165 15.41 20.71 5.75
C LEU A 165 15.75 20.29 7.19
N ARG A 166 16.95 19.74 7.39
CA ARG A 166 17.46 19.33 8.72
C ARG A 166 17.52 20.53 9.68
N HIS A 167 18.06 21.65 9.23
CA HIS A 167 18.19 22.85 10.07
C HIS A 167 16.82 23.46 10.43
N HIS A 168 15.88 23.46 9.49
CA HIS A 168 14.51 23.90 9.71
C HIS A 168 13.77 23.00 10.72
N LEU A 169 13.87 21.67 10.57
CA LEU A 169 13.27 20.71 11.49
C LEU A 169 13.87 20.82 12.90
N TYR A 170 15.20 20.98 13.01
CA TYR A 170 15.89 21.17 14.28
C TYR A 170 15.45 22.45 14.99
N ASN A 171 15.39 23.58 14.27
CA ASN A 171 14.92 24.85 14.82
C ASN A 171 13.45 24.75 15.31
N ARG A 172 12.57 24.05 14.58
CA ARG A 172 11.18 23.89 14.98
C ARG A 172 10.99 22.98 16.20
N MET A 173 11.80 21.92 16.34
CA MET A 173 11.84 21.09 17.54
C MET A 173 12.31 21.91 18.75
N MET A 174 13.35 22.72 18.58
CA MET A 174 13.86 23.61 19.63
C MET A 174 12.85 24.68 20.06
N VAL A 175 12.09 25.24 19.12
CA VAL A 175 11.02 26.21 19.42
C VAL A 175 9.84 25.56 20.15
N LYS A 176 9.48 24.31 19.81
CA LYS A 176 8.44 23.57 20.56
C LYS A 176 8.90 23.22 21.98
N GLN A 177 10.17 22.85 22.14
CA GLN A 177 10.76 22.55 23.46
C GLN A 177 10.91 23.81 24.32
N SER A 178 11.27 24.96 23.71
CA SER A 178 11.36 26.24 24.41
C SER A 178 9.99 26.78 24.81
N ALA A 179 8.95 26.61 23.98
CA ALA A 179 7.58 27.01 24.32
C ALA A 179 6.98 26.17 25.47
N ALA A 180 7.28 24.86 25.50
CA ALA A 180 6.93 24.00 26.63
C ALA A 180 7.66 24.44 27.93
N SER A 181 8.95 24.77 27.83
CA SER A 181 9.75 25.30 28.94
C SER A 181 9.30 26.71 29.40
N LEU A 182 8.81 27.56 28.49
CA LEU A 182 8.33 28.91 28.82
C LEU A 182 7.02 28.88 29.62
N MET A 183 6.15 27.90 29.35
CA MET A 183 4.93 27.66 30.11
C MET A 183 5.21 27.11 31.53
N GLU A 184 6.28 26.34 31.72
CA GLU A 184 6.74 25.91 33.05
C GLU A 184 7.44 27.03 33.83
N LEU A 185 8.19 27.91 33.15
CA LEU A 185 8.90 29.04 33.77
C LEU A 185 7.99 30.15 34.30
N LEU A 186 6.80 30.35 33.71
CA LEU A 186 5.81 31.35 34.15
C LEU A 186 5.10 30.97 35.46
N ASN A 187 5.20 29.71 35.90
CA ASN A 187 4.50 29.17 37.07
C ASN A 187 5.41 29.01 38.32
N LEU A 188 6.66 29.46 38.26
CA LEU A 188 7.59 29.37 39.39
C LEU A 188 7.49 30.60 40.32
N PRO A 189 7.42 30.42 41.65
CA PRO A 189 7.36 31.53 42.59
C PRO A 189 8.65 32.38 42.56
N PRO A 190 8.56 33.69 42.82
CA PRO A 190 9.67 34.62 42.62
C PRO A 190 10.70 34.49 43.76
N THR A 191 11.69 33.63 43.60
CA THR A 191 12.88 33.62 44.47
C THR A 191 14.13 33.27 43.69
N LYS A 192 15.19 34.09 43.84
CA LYS A 192 16.59 33.97 43.32
C LYS A 192 16.82 33.66 41.83
N ALA A 193 15.83 33.12 41.13
CA ALA A 193 15.80 32.88 39.69
C ALA A 193 15.75 34.19 38.89
N THR A 194 15.37 35.31 39.49
CA THR A 194 15.33 36.62 38.81
C THR A 194 16.70 37.07 38.31
N THR A 195 17.77 36.71 39.02
CA THR A 195 19.15 37.04 38.63
C THR A 195 19.64 36.18 37.47
N GLU A 196 19.26 34.90 37.42
CA GLU A 196 19.55 33.99 36.31
C GLU A 196 18.65 34.24 35.09
N GLN A 197 17.40 34.67 35.31
CA GLN A 197 16.51 35.12 34.24
C GLN A 197 17.02 36.41 33.58
N HIS A 198 17.66 37.30 34.33
CA HIS A 198 18.27 38.50 33.78
C HIS A 198 19.48 38.17 32.90
N SER A 199 20.35 37.24 33.32
CA SER A 199 21.52 36.83 32.53
C SER A 199 21.12 36.08 31.25
N LEU A 200 20.07 35.24 31.30
CA LEU A 200 19.50 34.57 30.12
C LEU A 200 18.81 35.54 29.16
N ARG A 201 18.09 36.56 29.65
CA ARG A 201 17.52 37.63 28.81
C ARG A 201 18.61 38.41 28.07
N VAL A 202 19.67 38.78 28.78
CA VAL A 202 20.81 39.52 28.21
C VAL A 202 21.52 38.67 27.16
N TYR A 203 21.75 37.38 27.43
CA TYR A 203 22.36 36.46 26.46
C TYR A 203 21.53 36.29 25.18
N LEU A 204 20.20 36.28 25.29
CA LEU A 204 19.29 36.18 24.14
C LEU A 204 19.16 37.49 23.35
N GLN A 205 19.31 38.66 23.99
CA GLN A 205 19.35 39.96 23.30
C GLN A 205 20.65 40.17 22.50
N VAL A 206 21.79 39.68 22.99
CA VAL A 206 23.10 39.80 22.32
C VAL A 206 23.18 38.99 21.02
N LYS A 207 22.33 37.96 20.85
CA LYS A 207 22.32 37.08 19.66
C LYS A 207 21.33 37.49 18.56
N GLN A 208 20.56 38.56 18.73
CA GLN A 208 19.78 39.10 17.60
C GLN A 208 20.68 39.99 16.73
N PRO A 209 20.75 39.76 15.40
CA PRO A 209 21.47 40.68 14.51
C PRO A 209 20.78 42.05 14.53
N PRO A 210 21.51 43.16 14.32
CA PRO A 210 20.92 44.49 14.38
C PRO A 210 19.81 44.62 13.33
N LEU A 211 18.59 44.94 13.78
CA LEU A 211 17.53 45.43 12.92
C LEU A 211 18.04 46.71 12.26
N CYS A 212 18.35 46.65 10.97
CA CYS A 212 18.52 47.84 10.14
C CYS A 212 17.25 48.69 10.26
N CYS A 213 17.34 49.80 10.99
CA CYS A 213 16.40 50.91 10.87
C CYS A 213 16.55 51.52 9.48
N THR A 214 15.57 51.32 8.61
CA THR A 214 15.35 52.23 7.48
C THR A 214 14.15 53.08 7.84
N THR A 215 14.42 54.26 8.39
CA THR A 215 13.44 55.33 8.56
C THR A 215 13.07 55.85 7.17
N ILE A 216 11.83 55.63 6.74
CA ILE A 216 11.22 56.39 5.66
C ILE A 216 10.79 57.73 6.25
N THR A 217 11.50 58.80 5.90
CA THR A 217 11.07 60.17 6.19
C THR A 217 10.16 60.63 5.06
N VAL A 218 8.93 61.01 5.42
CA VAL A 218 8.01 61.75 4.56
C VAL A 218 8.44 63.22 4.57
N PHE A 219 8.80 63.77 3.42
CA PHE A 219 8.43 65.09 2.88
C PHE A 219 8.84 65.19 1.42
#